data_AF-A0A1R0ZJM5-F1
#
_entry.id   AF-A0A1R0ZJM5-F1
#
_cell.length_a   1.000
_cell.length_b   1.000
_cell.length_c   1.000
_cell.angle_alpha   90.00
_cell.angle_beta   90.00
_cell.angle_gamma   90.00
#
_symmetry.space_group_name_H-M   'P 1'
#
loop_
_entity.id
_entity.type
_entity.pdbx_description
1 polymer ?
#
loop_
_entity_poly.entity_id
_entity_poly.type
_entity_poly.pdbx_seq_one_letter_code
_entity_poly.pdbx_strand_id
1 'polypeptide(L)'
;MAMPLSKVNNSYLYHPPAHDEIQLLHKAIILPLALVIVERNRRELERKARTLRSLFTRAADIMIAKMKTDLTTNTQQLLQKSITLCMYKDTAEQISYCYNCRGFEDQIAYSHAYIRNEINKCISIYSAEIFTK
;
A
#
# COMPACT_ATOMS: atom_id res chain seq x y z
N MET A 1 0.55 -51.77 -2.83
CA MET A 1 -0.42 -50.84 -3.46
C MET A 1 -0.25 -49.48 -2.80
N ALA A 2 0.65 -48.63 -3.31
CA ALA A 2 0.92 -47.32 -2.73
C ALA A 2 -0.11 -46.31 -3.25
N MET A 3 -0.84 -45.66 -2.34
CA MET A 3 -1.80 -44.61 -2.69
C MET A 3 -1.06 -43.36 -3.19
N PRO A 4 -1.46 -42.75 -4.31
CA PRO A 4 -0.91 -41.48 -4.76
C PRO A 4 -1.36 -40.36 -3.83
N LEU A 5 -0.40 -39.59 -3.30
CA LEU A 5 -0.59 -38.44 -2.41
C LEU A 5 -1.23 -37.21 -3.10
N SER A 6 -1.88 -37.37 -4.25
CA SER A 6 -2.43 -36.26 -5.05
C SER A 6 -3.82 -35.79 -4.61
N LYS A 7 -4.34 -36.26 -3.47
CA LYS A 7 -5.66 -35.88 -2.95
C LYS A 7 -5.63 -35.40 -1.50
N VAL A 8 -4.62 -34.61 -1.14
CA VAL A 8 -4.70 -33.76 0.07
C VAL A 8 -4.58 -32.29 -0.32
N ASN A 9 -5.17 -31.91 -1.47
CA ASN A 9 -5.49 -30.50 -1.68
C ASN A 9 -6.83 -30.24 -0.98
N ASN A 10 -6.78 -30.07 0.34
CA ASN A 10 -7.93 -29.66 1.14
C ASN A 10 -8.25 -28.21 0.80
N SER A 11 -8.98 -28.00 -0.30
CA SER A 11 -9.51 -26.71 -0.75
C SER A 11 -10.47 -26.05 0.25
N TYR A 12 -10.71 -26.68 1.41
CA TYR A 12 -11.57 -26.21 2.50
C TYR A 12 -10.80 -25.59 3.69
N LEU A 13 -9.46 -25.60 3.67
CA LEU A 13 -8.62 -24.98 4.72
C LEU A 13 -8.16 -23.57 4.36
N TYR A 14 -8.42 -23.11 3.13
CA TYR A 14 -8.04 -21.80 2.65
C TYR A 14 -9.21 -20.83 2.85
N HIS A 15 -9.02 -19.80 3.68
CA HIS A 15 -9.96 -18.68 3.76
C HIS A 15 -9.57 -17.68 2.67
N PRO A 16 -10.32 -17.59 1.55
CA PRO A 16 -10.08 -16.54 0.57
C PRO A 16 -10.19 -15.17 1.25
N PRO A 17 -9.36 -14.19 0.87
CA PRO A 17 -9.39 -12.88 1.48
C PRO A 17 -10.77 -12.24 1.29
N ALA A 18 -11.34 -11.73 2.38
CA ALA A 18 -12.58 -10.98 2.31
C ALA A 18 -12.34 -9.66 1.55
N HIS A 19 -13.40 -9.06 1.00
CA HIS A 19 -13.28 -7.80 0.25
C HIS A 19 -12.55 -6.70 1.05
N ASP A 20 -12.83 -6.60 2.34
CA ASP A 20 -12.15 -5.65 3.24
C ASP A 20 -10.65 -5.92 3.37
N GLU A 21 -10.22 -7.18 3.30
CA GLU A 21 -8.82 -7.59 3.39
C GLU A 21 -8.07 -7.28 2.10
N ILE A 22 -8.73 -7.43 0.95
CA ILE A 22 -8.21 -7.00 -0.35
C ILE A 22 -8.01 -5.48 -0.38
N GLN A 23 -8.97 -4.72 0.15
CA GLN A 23 -8.81 -3.26 0.28
C GLN A 23 -7.65 -2.88 1.21
N LEU A 24 -7.47 -3.64 2.29
CA LEU A 24 -6.41 -3.42 3.27
C LEU A 24 -5.02 -3.71 2.68
N LEU A 25 -4.89 -4.79 1.90
CA LEU A 25 -3.72 -5.10 1.08
C LEU A 25 -3.43 -3.99 0.07
N HIS A 26 -4.43 -3.53 -0.66
CA HIS A 26 -4.28 -2.44 -1.62
C HIS A 26 -3.78 -1.16 -0.95
N LYS A 27 -4.37 -0.76 0.19
CA LYS A 27 -3.88 0.37 0.99
C LYS A 27 -2.45 0.15 1.48
N ALA A 28 -2.09 -1.07 1.87
CA ALA A 28 -0.75 -1.39 2.34
C ALA A 28 0.32 -1.30 1.25
N ILE A 29 -0.05 -1.46 -0.02
CA ILE A 29 0.83 -1.27 -1.17
C ILE A 29 0.92 0.22 -1.53
N ILE A 30 -0.22 0.90 -1.70
CA ILE A 30 -0.26 2.26 -2.25
C ILE A 30 0.25 3.30 -1.26
N LEU A 31 -0.07 3.17 0.03
CA LEU A 31 0.26 4.15 1.06
C LEU A 31 1.78 4.37 1.24
N PRO A 32 2.64 3.33 1.38
CA PRO A 32 4.09 3.54 1.46
C PRO A 32 4.67 4.14 0.18
N LEU A 33 4.16 3.76 -1.00
CA LEU A 33 4.59 4.35 -2.27
C LEU A 33 4.24 5.83 -2.35
N ALA A 34 3.01 6.19 -1.97
CA ALA A 34 2.57 7.58 -1.90
C ALA A 34 3.40 8.40 -0.91
N LEU A 35 3.70 7.83 0.27
CA LEU A 35 4.54 8.46 1.28
C LEU A 35 5.91 8.85 0.72
N VAL A 36 6.59 7.94 0.02
CA VAL A 36 7.92 8.18 -0.57
C VAL A 36 7.87 9.33 -1.58
N ILE A 37 6.81 9.40 -2.39
CA ILE A 37 6.61 10.49 -3.35
C ILE A 37 6.38 11.82 -2.63
N VAL A 38 5.54 11.85 -1.59
CA VAL A 38 5.28 13.08 -0.83
C VAL A 38 6.54 13.56 -0.09
N GLU A 39 7.30 12.65 0.52
CA GLU A 39 8.58 12.98 1.15
C GLU A 39 9.59 13.54 0.14
N ARG A 40 9.65 12.98 -1.07
CA ARG A 40 10.46 13.52 -2.17
C ARG A 40 9.99 14.91 -2.57
N ASN A 41 8.70 15.10 -2.80
CA ASN A 41 8.12 16.39 -3.17
C ASN A 41 8.39 17.46 -2.11
N ARG A 42 8.30 17.10 -0.82
CA ARG A 42 8.65 17.98 0.29
C ARG A 42 10.10 18.48 0.21
N ARG A 43 11.06 17.57 -0.03
CA ARG A 43 12.48 17.92 -0.19
C ARG A 43 12.72 18.82 -1.41
N GLU A 44 11.96 18.61 -2.49
CA GLU A 44 12.04 19.48 -3.67
C GLU A 44 11.45 20.87 -3.41
N LEU A 45 10.32 20.97 -2.71
CA LEU A 45 9.71 22.23 -2.30
C LEU A 45 10.63 23.03 -1.37
N GLU A 46 11.33 22.35 -0.47
CA GLU A 46 12.33 22.96 0.41
C GLU A 46 13.51 23.59 -0.36
N ARG A 47 13.85 23.05 -1.54
CA ARG A 47 14.91 23.58 -2.41
C ARG A 47 14.44 24.70 -3.34
N LYS A 48 13.19 24.64 -3.84
CA LYS A 48 12.70 25.51 -4.93
C LYS A 48 11.86 26.70 -4.46
N ALA A 49 11.10 26.59 -3.37
CA ALA A 49 10.22 27.67 -2.93
C ALA A 49 11.03 28.75 -2.17
N ARG A 50 10.93 30.03 -2.56
CA ARG A 50 11.61 31.15 -1.88
C ARG A 50 10.72 31.87 -0.86
N THR A 51 9.47 32.18 -1.21
CA THR A 51 8.57 33.00 -0.38
C THR A 51 7.54 32.17 0.40
N LEU A 52 6.96 31.13 -0.20
CA LEU A 52 5.94 30.28 0.44
C LEU A 52 6.49 28.94 0.94
N ARG A 53 7.82 28.82 1.04
CA ARG A 53 8.49 27.56 1.39
C ARG A 53 7.95 26.95 2.67
N SER A 54 7.90 27.75 3.73
CA SER A 54 7.47 27.31 5.05
C SER A 54 6.04 26.79 5.06
N LEU A 55 5.14 27.39 4.26
CA LEU A 55 3.75 26.96 4.14
C LEU A 55 3.66 25.60 3.46
N PHE A 56 4.31 25.45 2.30
CA PHE A 56 4.28 24.19 1.55
C PHE A 56 4.99 23.05 2.28
N THR A 57 6.12 23.33 2.94
CA THR A 57 6.83 22.31 3.73
C THR A 57 6.01 21.87 4.93
N ARG A 58 5.38 22.82 5.66
CA ARG A 58 4.51 22.47 6.80
C ARG A 58 3.27 21.69 6.38
N ALA A 59 2.64 22.07 5.26
CA ALA A 59 1.51 21.32 4.73
C ALA A 59 1.93 19.88 4.39
N ALA A 60 3.06 19.71 3.70
CA ALA A 60 3.60 18.39 3.40
C ALA A 60 4.00 17.60 4.65
N ASP A 61 4.58 18.24 5.68
CA ASP A 61 4.91 17.59 6.96
C ASP A 61 3.63 17.07 7.66
N ILE A 62 2.53 17.82 7.62
CA ILE A 62 1.23 17.39 8.15
C ILE A 62 0.70 16.18 7.37
N MET A 63 0.79 16.19 6.03
CA MET A 63 0.41 15.03 5.20
C MET A 63 1.22 13.80 5.60
N ILE A 64 2.55 13.95 5.68
CA ILE A 64 3.47 12.86 6.00
C ILE A 64 3.19 12.30 7.40
N ALA A 65 2.93 13.16 8.39
CA ALA A 65 2.60 12.72 9.73
C ALA A 65 1.32 11.87 9.75
N LYS A 66 0.25 12.33 9.09
CA LYS A 66 -0.99 11.56 8.95
C LYS A 66 -0.78 10.24 8.23
N MET A 67 -0.12 10.27 7.05
CA MET A 67 0.17 9.07 6.27
C MET A 67 0.99 8.04 7.06
N LYS A 68 1.94 8.49 7.91
CA LYS A 68 2.71 7.60 8.79
C LYS A 68 1.84 6.95 9.86
N THR A 69 0.95 7.71 10.50
CA THR A 69 0.00 7.18 11.47
C THR A 69 -0.94 6.15 10.83
N ASP A 70 -1.45 6.45 9.64
CA ASP A 70 -2.32 5.53 8.91
C ASP A 70 -1.56 4.28 8.46
N LEU A 71 -0.29 4.42 8.06
CA LEU A 71 0.56 3.30 7.72
C LEU A 71 0.78 2.38 8.92
N THR A 72 1.07 2.95 10.10
CA THR A 72 1.22 2.15 11.32
C THR A 72 -0.08 1.44 11.71
N THR A 73 -1.22 2.09 11.50
CA THR A 73 -2.53 1.49 11.78
C THR A 73 -2.81 0.35 10.80
N ASN A 74 -2.50 0.55 9.52
CA ASN A 74 -2.71 -0.43 8.47
C ASN A 74 -1.79 -1.66 8.65
N THR A 75 -0.52 -1.46 9.01
CA THR A 75 0.39 -2.57 9.31
C THR A 75 -0.04 -3.36 10.55
N GLN A 76 -0.54 -2.68 11.59
CA GLN A 76 -1.13 -3.35 12.75
C GLN A 76 -2.37 -4.18 12.37
N GLN A 77 -3.24 -3.66 11.51
CA GLN A 77 -4.42 -4.38 11.03
C GLN A 77 -4.05 -5.60 10.17
N LEU A 78 -3.02 -5.49 9.32
CA LEU A 78 -2.48 -6.63 8.57
C LEU A 78 -1.99 -7.73 9.51
N LEU A 79 -1.22 -7.36 10.54
CA LEU A 79 -0.70 -8.30 11.53
C LEU A 79 -1.82 -8.96 12.34
N GLN A 80 -2.81 -8.19 12.79
CA GLN A 80 -3.98 -8.72 13.50
C GLN A 80 -4.77 -9.72 12.65
N LYS A 81 -4.84 -9.50 11.33
CA LYS A 81 -5.50 -10.40 10.39
C LYS A 81 -4.60 -11.52 9.88
N SER A 82 -3.36 -11.64 10.38
CA SER A 82 -2.35 -12.62 9.92
C SER A 82 -2.14 -12.60 8.40
N ILE A 83 -2.08 -11.39 7.85
CA ILE A 83 -1.84 -11.14 6.44
C ILE A 83 -0.39 -10.66 6.28
N THR A 84 0.39 -11.34 5.46
CA THR A 84 1.73 -10.89 5.07
C THR A 84 1.75 -10.49 3.60
N LEU A 85 2.49 -9.44 3.28
CA LEU A 85 2.63 -8.90 1.93
C LEU A 85 4.11 -8.81 1.61
N CYS A 86 4.51 -9.43 0.50
CA CYS A 86 5.88 -9.44 0.01
C CYS A 86 5.90 -8.96 -1.45
N MET A 87 6.78 -8.03 -1.77
CA MET A 87 7.04 -7.65 -3.15
C MET A 87 7.74 -8.82 -3.85
N TYR A 88 7.16 -9.32 -4.93
CA TYR A 88 7.64 -10.52 -5.61
C TYR A 88 8.45 -10.20 -6.86
N LYS A 89 7.89 -9.39 -7.77
CA LYS A 89 8.57 -8.99 -9.01
C LYS A 89 8.27 -7.53 -9.34
N ASP A 90 9.31 -6.81 -9.70
CA ASP A 90 9.23 -5.52 -10.39
C ASP A 90 9.65 -5.72 -11.84
N THR A 91 8.78 -5.40 -12.79
CA THR A 91 9.09 -5.43 -14.23
C THR A 91 8.73 -4.08 -14.83
N ALA A 92 9.34 -3.70 -15.95
CA ALA A 92 9.13 -2.39 -16.59
C ALA A 92 7.65 -1.98 -16.79
N GLU A 93 6.75 -2.95 -16.95
CA GLU A 93 5.32 -2.71 -17.19
C GLU A 93 4.42 -2.96 -15.97
N GLN A 94 4.83 -3.83 -15.03
CA GLN A 94 3.96 -4.34 -13.96
C GLN A 94 4.74 -4.65 -12.68
N ILE A 95 4.10 -4.41 -11.54
CA ILE A 95 4.57 -4.80 -10.21
C ILE A 95 3.69 -5.92 -9.69
N SER A 96 4.33 -7.03 -9.31
CA SER A 96 3.69 -8.18 -8.69
C SER A 96 4.01 -8.25 -7.20
N TYR A 97 2.97 -8.40 -6.40
CA TYR A 97 3.03 -8.66 -4.98
C TYR A 97 2.50 -10.05 -4.69
N CYS A 98 3.20 -10.81 -3.86
CA CYS A 98 2.66 -12.02 -3.26
C CYS A 98 2.12 -11.66 -1.88
N TYR A 99 0.94 -12.16 -1.55
CA TYR A 99 0.36 -12.01 -0.24
C TYR A 99 -0.02 -13.37 0.31
N ASN A 100 0.15 -13.55 1.62
CA ASN A 100 -0.29 -14.74 2.33
C ASN A 100 -1.36 -14.32 3.34
N CYS A 101 -2.57 -14.83 3.14
CA CYS A 101 -3.71 -14.65 4.04
C CYS A 101 -3.99 -15.98 4.73
N ARG A 102 -3.60 -16.14 6.00
CA ARG A 102 -3.95 -17.34 6.81
C ARG A 102 -3.59 -18.67 6.11
N GLY A 103 -2.46 -18.72 5.40
CA GLY A 103 -2.01 -19.91 4.66
C GLY A 103 -2.46 -19.95 3.20
N PHE A 104 -3.26 -19.00 2.73
CA PHE A 104 -3.57 -18.82 1.31
C PHE A 104 -2.55 -17.88 0.68
N GLU A 105 -1.66 -18.44 -0.14
CA GLU A 105 -0.69 -17.68 -0.94
C GLU A 105 -1.26 -17.39 -2.32
N ASP A 106 -1.29 -16.12 -2.67
CA ASP A 106 -1.75 -15.67 -3.98
C ASP A 106 -0.95 -14.43 -4.43
N GLN A 107 -1.05 -14.12 -5.72
CA GLN A 107 -0.29 -13.07 -6.36
C GLN A 107 -1.22 -12.02 -6.97
N ILE A 108 -0.91 -10.76 -6.70
CA ILE A 108 -1.58 -9.61 -7.32
C ILE A 108 -0.58 -8.89 -8.20
N ALA A 109 -0.91 -8.74 -9.48
CA ALA A 109 -0.16 -7.93 -10.41
C ALA A 109 -0.91 -6.62 -10.69
N TYR A 110 -0.21 -5.50 -10.58
CA TYR A 110 -0.71 -4.18 -10.95
C TYR A 110 0.15 -3.59 -12.05
N SER A 111 -0.47 -2.87 -12.99
CA SER A 111 0.28 -2.08 -13.96
C SER A 111 0.85 -0.82 -13.31
N HIS A 112 2.00 -0.35 -13.80
CA HIS A 112 2.58 0.91 -13.35
C HIS A 112 1.62 2.10 -13.52
N ALA A 113 0.85 2.13 -14.62
CA ALA A 113 -0.14 3.17 -14.86
C ALA A 113 -1.25 3.17 -13.78
N TYR A 114 -1.70 1.98 -13.36
CA TYR A 114 -2.70 1.84 -12.31
C TYR A 114 -2.16 2.31 -10.96
N ILE A 115 -0.99 1.82 -10.54
CA ILE A 115 -0.36 2.24 -9.27
C ILE A 115 -0.15 3.74 -9.24
N ARG A 116 0.34 4.34 -10.34
CA ARG A 116 0.54 5.78 -10.42
C ARG A 116 -0.76 6.56 -10.24
N ASN A 117 -1.86 6.09 -10.83
CA ASN A 117 -3.16 6.71 -10.66
C ASN A 117 -3.65 6.61 -9.22
N GLU A 118 -3.52 5.44 -8.59
CA GLU A 118 -3.90 5.23 -7.19
C GLU A 118 -3.06 6.07 -6.22
N ILE A 119 -1.77 6.22 -6.47
CA ILE A 119 -0.92 7.13 -5.69
C ILE A 119 -1.41 8.58 -5.83
N ASN A 120 -1.71 9.04 -7.06
CA ASN A 120 -2.20 10.40 -7.27
C ASN A 120 -3.55 10.64 -6.57
N LYS A 121 -4.46 9.67 -6.60
CA LYS A 121 -5.73 9.72 -5.86
C LYS A 121 -5.49 9.78 -4.36
N CYS A 122 -4.61 8.92 -3.84
CA CYS A 122 -4.24 8.90 -2.43
C CYS A 122 -3.72 10.27 -1.97
N ILE A 123 -2.75 10.85 -2.69
CA ILE A 123 -2.21 12.18 -2.39
C ILE A 123 -3.31 13.25 -2.44
N SER A 124 -4.24 13.16 -3.40
CA SER A 124 -5.34 14.12 -3.54
C SER A 124 -6.35 14.05 -2.39
N ILE A 125 -6.61 12.86 -1.85
CA ILE A 125 -7.45 12.68 -0.66
C ILE A 125 -6.79 13.33 0.55
N TYR A 126 -5.52 13.01 0.80
CA TYR A 126 -4.78 13.58 1.94
C TYR A 126 -4.59 15.09 1.82
N SER A 127 -4.46 15.64 0.60
CA SER A 127 -4.36 17.08 0.42
C SER A 127 -5.68 17.78 0.70
N ALA A 128 -6.81 17.22 0.28
CA ALA A 128 -8.14 17.74 0.58
C ALA A 128 -8.43 17.70 2.09
N GLU A 129 -8.05 16.62 2.78
CA GLU A 129 -8.23 16.43 4.22
C GLU A 129 -7.45 17.43 5.10
N ILE A 130 -6.44 18.10 4.56
CA ILE A 130 -5.72 19.15 5.30
C ILE A 130 -6.57 20.41 5.43
N PHE A 131 -7.41 20.69 4.44
CA PHE A 131 -8.21 21.91 4.37
C PHE A 131 -9.63 21.76 4.92
N THR A 132 -10.08 20.54 5.22
CA THR A 132 -11.45 20.23 5.67
C THR A 132 -11.60 20.15 7.20
N LYS A 133 -10.75 20.86 7.96
CA LYS A 133 -10.83 20.90 9.41
C LYS A 133 -11.73 22.01 9.93
#